data_AF-A0A918PBX5-F1
#
_entry.id   AF-A0A918PBX5-F1
#
_cell.length_a   1.000
_cell.length_b   1.000
_cell.length_c   1.000
_cell.angle_alpha   90.00
_cell.angle_beta   90.00
_cell.angle_gamma   90.00
#
_symmetry.space_group_name_H-M   'P 1'
#
loop_
_entity.id
_entity.type
_entity.pdbx_description
1 polymer ?
#
loop_
_entity_poly.entity_id
_entity_poly.type
_entity_poly.pdbx_seq_one_letter_code
_entity_poly.pdbx_strand_id
1 'polypeptide(L)'
;MSVHTITPLESIGFGGDGDQVDAFLALERHFDVSIDDTECGQWRTAGDVFTAFLQALPEKQRERDDLWPTFANIMCEETGADASRLGYDTLLLALPISTVLLRWIRKAFRHFR
;
A
#
# COMPACT_ATOMS: atom_id res chain seq x y z
N MET A 1 21.63 19.18 19.42
CA MET A 1 20.82 18.07 18.89
C MET A 1 20.17 18.56 17.62
N SER A 2 20.63 18.13 16.45
CA SER A 2 19.99 18.49 15.19
C SER A 2 18.70 17.69 15.09
N VAL A 3 17.57 18.38 15.09
CA VAL A 3 16.27 17.79 14.80
C VAL A 3 16.30 17.45 13.31
N HIS A 4 16.52 16.19 12.96
CA HIS A 4 16.36 15.76 11.58
C HIS A 4 14.86 15.78 11.29
N THR A 5 14.38 16.82 10.61
CA THR A 5 13.01 16.88 10.11
C THR A 5 12.87 15.77 9.07
N ILE A 6 12.18 14.68 9.44
CA ILE A 6 11.86 13.59 8.52
C ILE A 6 10.94 14.18 7.44
N THR A 7 11.45 14.29 6.21
CA THR A 7 10.64 14.79 5.09
C THR A 7 9.79 13.64 4.55
N PRO A 8 8.45 13.77 4.47
CA PRO A 8 7.59 12.72 3.95
C PRO A 8 7.97 12.28 2.53
N LEU A 9 7.67 11.03 2.19
CA LEU A 9 7.75 10.54 0.81
C LEU A 9 6.66 11.20 -0.03
N GLU A 10 7.04 11.69 -1.21
CA GLU A 10 6.08 12.13 -2.24
C GLU A 10 5.33 10.93 -2.82
N SER A 11 6.05 9.84 -3.11
CA SER A 11 5.49 8.57 -3.56
C SER A 11 6.23 7.35 -3.01
N ILE A 12 5.52 6.22 -2.88
CA ILE A 12 6.10 4.89 -2.65
C ILE A 12 6.91 4.43 -3.86
N GLY A 13 6.51 4.84 -5.07
CA GLY A 13 7.23 4.52 -6.30
C GLY A 13 6.76 3.26 -7.02
N PHE A 14 5.51 2.80 -6.79
CA PHE A 14 4.99 1.68 -7.58
C PHE A 14 4.97 2.03 -9.08
N GLY A 15 5.54 1.14 -9.90
CA GLY A 15 5.76 1.37 -11.33
C GLY A 15 4.71 0.74 -12.25
N GLY A 16 3.84 -0.12 -11.72
CA GLY A 16 2.87 -0.89 -12.52
C GLY A 16 3.45 -2.14 -13.18
N ASP A 17 4.67 -2.55 -12.80
CA ASP A 17 5.38 -3.76 -13.22
C ASP A 17 5.02 -5.00 -12.41
N GLY A 18 4.50 -4.84 -11.20
CA GLY A 18 4.03 -5.96 -10.38
C GLY A 18 4.15 -5.70 -8.89
N ASP A 19 5.06 -4.81 -8.50
CA ASP A 19 5.45 -4.53 -7.12
C ASP A 19 4.24 -4.20 -6.22
N GLN A 20 3.26 -3.46 -6.74
CA GLN A 20 2.05 -3.16 -5.98
C GLN A 20 1.20 -4.39 -5.65
N VAL A 21 1.17 -5.39 -6.55
CA VAL A 21 0.42 -6.64 -6.33
C VAL A 21 1.13 -7.48 -5.29
N ASP A 22 2.46 -7.59 -5.38
CA ASP A 22 3.25 -8.35 -4.42
C ASP A 22 3.18 -7.73 -3.02
N ALA A 23 3.24 -6.39 -2.91
CA ALA A 23 3.03 -5.67 -1.65
C ALA A 23 1.65 -5.94 -1.04
N PHE A 24 0.58 -5.94 -1.85
CA PHE A 24 -0.78 -6.19 -1.34
C PHE A 24 -0.95 -7.65 -0.92
N LEU A 25 -0.43 -8.61 -1.70
CA LEU A 25 -0.44 -10.02 -1.33
C LEU A 25 0.38 -10.30 -0.07
N ALA A 26 1.51 -9.61 0.11
CA ALA A 26 2.31 -9.70 1.33
C ALA A 26 1.52 -9.18 2.54
N LEU A 27 0.80 -8.06 2.38
CA LEU A 27 -0.05 -7.49 3.42
C LEU A 27 -1.21 -8.42 3.81
N GLU A 28 -1.94 -8.95 2.83
CA GLU A 28 -3.02 -9.92 3.06
C GLU A 28 -2.52 -11.18 3.79
N ARG A 29 -1.38 -11.73 3.36
CA ARG A 29 -0.77 -12.90 4.00
C ARG A 29 -0.28 -12.61 5.42
N HIS A 30 0.27 -11.43 5.66
CA HIS A 30 0.80 -11.07 6.97
C HIS A 30 -0.31 -10.98 8.03
N PHE A 31 -1.45 -10.42 7.67
CA PHE A 31 -2.57 -10.19 8.59
C PHE A 31 -3.65 -11.28 8.53
N ASP A 32 -3.52 -12.24 7.62
CA ASP A 32 -4.51 -13.29 7.33
C ASP A 32 -5.90 -12.69 7.01
N VAL A 33 -5.90 -11.72 6.09
CA VAL A 33 -7.09 -11.01 5.63
C VAL A 33 -7.17 -10.99 4.11
N SER A 34 -8.35 -10.67 3.58
CA SER A 34 -8.52 -10.32 2.18
C SER A 34 -9.08 -8.91 2.09
N ILE A 35 -8.38 -8.04 1.38
CA ILE A 35 -8.75 -6.64 1.20
C ILE A 35 -9.74 -6.57 0.03
N ASP A 36 -10.90 -5.94 0.26
CA ASP A 36 -11.83 -5.66 -0.84
C ASP A 36 -11.22 -4.61 -1.77
N ASP A 37 -10.87 -5.04 -2.97
CA ASP A 37 -10.21 -4.25 -4.00
C ASP A 37 -11.19 -3.72 -5.06
N THR A 38 -12.51 -3.87 -4.85
CA THR A 38 -13.51 -3.46 -5.84
C THR A 38 -13.37 -1.98 -6.26
N GLU A 39 -12.99 -1.12 -5.32
CA GLU A 39 -12.79 0.32 -5.52
C GLU A 39 -11.30 0.72 -5.70
N CYS A 40 -10.40 -0.24 -5.91
CA CYS A 40 -8.95 0.04 -5.99
C CYS A 40 -8.56 1.01 -7.12
N GLY A 41 -9.41 1.15 -8.15
CA GLY A 41 -9.23 2.14 -9.22
C GLY A 41 -9.29 3.60 -8.76
N GLN A 42 -9.80 3.86 -7.55
CA GLN A 42 -9.84 5.19 -6.93
C GLN A 42 -8.68 5.44 -5.97
N TRP A 43 -7.92 4.42 -5.57
CA TRP A 43 -6.83 4.57 -4.60
C TRP A 43 -5.67 5.34 -5.23
N ARG A 44 -5.25 6.42 -4.57
CA ARG A 44 -4.15 7.29 -5.01
C ARG A 44 -3.02 7.32 -4.01
N THR A 45 -3.32 7.11 -2.74
CA THR A 45 -2.41 7.32 -1.63
C THR A 45 -2.26 6.06 -0.78
N ALA A 46 -1.21 6.01 0.03
CA ALA A 46 -1.04 4.98 1.06
C ALA A 46 -2.21 4.97 2.06
N GLY A 47 -2.79 6.14 2.36
CA GLY A 47 -3.97 6.28 3.22
C GLY A 47 -5.23 5.63 2.66
N ASP A 48 -5.44 5.67 1.35
CA ASP A 48 -6.58 5.00 0.71
C ASP A 48 -6.49 3.49 0.90
N VAL A 49 -5.29 2.92 0.66
CA VAL A 49 -5.02 1.50 0.85
C VAL A 49 -5.14 1.12 2.32
N PHE A 50 -4.58 1.93 3.23
CA PHE A 50 -4.66 1.67 4.66
C PHE A 50 -6.11 1.69 5.16
N THR A 51 -6.95 2.58 4.64
CA THR A 51 -8.37 2.64 5.00
C THR A 51 -9.11 1.39 4.55
N ALA A 52 -8.87 0.90 3.33
CA ALA A 52 -9.44 -0.36 2.86
C ALA A 52 -8.94 -1.57 3.68
N PHE A 53 -7.64 -1.59 3.98
CA PHE A 53 -7.03 -2.59 4.86
C PHE A 53 -7.66 -2.62 6.25
N LEU A 54 -7.90 -1.46 6.88
CA LEU A 54 -8.59 -1.39 8.17
C LEU A 54 -10.00 -2.00 8.11
N GLN A 55 -10.72 -1.88 7.00
CA GLN A 55 -12.05 -2.48 6.85
C GLN A 55 -12.01 -4.01 6.79
N ALA A 56 -10.91 -4.58 6.29
CA ALA A 56 -10.70 -6.02 6.21
C ALA A 56 -10.25 -6.64 7.55
N LEU A 57 -9.68 -5.84 8.45
CA LEU A 57 -9.12 -6.35 9.71
C LEU A 57 -10.18 -6.73 10.75
N PRO A 58 -9.99 -7.87 11.45
CA PRO A 58 -10.71 -8.16 12.68
C PRO A 58 -10.50 -7.07 13.74
N GLU A 59 -11.51 -6.82 14.56
CA GLU A 59 -11.48 -5.79 15.63
C GLU A 59 -10.20 -5.86 16.50
N LYS A 60 -9.85 -7.06 16.96
CA LYS A 60 -8.63 -7.29 17.77
C LYS A 60 -7.32 -6.91 17.07
N GLN A 61 -7.26 -7.01 15.74
CA GLN A 61 -6.07 -6.64 14.99
C GLN A 61 -6.02 -5.13 14.71
N ARG A 62 -7.17 -4.47 14.57
CA ARG A 62 -7.25 -3.01 14.39
C ARG A 62 -6.76 -2.22 15.60
N GLU A 63 -6.84 -2.80 16.79
CA GLU A 63 -6.39 -2.18 18.05
C GLU A 63 -4.87 -2.26 18.26
N ARG A 64 -4.12 -2.83 17.31
CA ARG A 64 -2.66 -2.93 17.41
C ARG A 64 -1.99 -1.57 17.23
N ASP A 65 -1.14 -1.20 18.19
CA ASP A 65 -0.37 0.06 18.15
C ASP A 65 0.69 0.11 17.02
N ASP A 66 1.12 -1.05 16.52
CA ASP A 66 2.15 -1.21 15.50
C ASP A 66 1.61 -1.36 14.07
N LEU A 67 0.29 -1.15 13.88
CA LEU A 67 -0.37 -1.47 12.64
C LEU A 67 0.12 -0.62 11.47
N TRP A 68 0.20 0.71 11.64
CA TRP A 68 0.73 1.61 10.62
C TRP A 68 2.22 1.35 10.33
N PRO A 69 3.12 1.26 11.33
CA PRO A 69 4.51 0.89 11.08
C PRO A 69 4.68 -0.43 10.31
N THR A 70 3.90 -1.45 10.64
CA THR A 70 3.97 -2.76 9.98
C THR A 70 3.47 -2.67 8.54
N PHE A 71 2.33 -2.01 8.32
CA PHE A 71 1.80 -1.70 7.00
C PHE A 71 2.84 -0.95 6.16
N ALA A 72 3.44 0.11 6.69
CA ALA A 72 4.41 0.93 5.98
C ALA A 72 5.65 0.13 5.55
N ASN A 73 6.16 -0.73 6.43
CA ASN A 73 7.29 -1.60 6.11
C ASN A 73 6.96 -2.54 4.94
N ILE A 74 5.82 -3.23 4.99
CA ILE A 74 5.41 -4.16 3.93
C ILE A 74 5.22 -3.42 2.61
N MET A 75 4.55 -2.26 2.62
CA MET A 75 4.27 -1.48 1.43
C MET A 75 5.53 -0.91 0.75
N CYS A 76 6.56 -0.64 1.53
CA CYS A 76 7.81 -0.08 1.03
C CYS A 76 8.88 -1.14 0.71
N GLU A 77 8.66 -2.41 1.08
CA GLU A 77 9.65 -3.49 0.92
C GLU A 77 10.04 -3.69 -0.55
N GLU A 78 9.05 -3.80 -1.44
CA GLU A 78 9.28 -4.05 -2.88
C GLU A 78 9.98 -2.88 -3.58
N THR A 79 9.73 -1.65 -3.15
CA THR A 79 10.29 -0.43 -3.76
C THR A 79 11.61 0.01 -3.13
N GLY A 80 11.97 -0.55 -1.97
CA GLY A 80 13.09 -0.08 -1.15
C GLY A 80 12.88 1.33 -0.58
N ALA A 81 11.65 1.84 -0.59
CA ALA A 81 11.32 3.14 -0.03
C ALA A 81 11.51 3.13 1.51
N ASP A 82 11.78 4.30 2.09
CA ASP A 82 11.93 4.42 3.53
C ASP A 82 10.55 4.48 4.21
N ALA A 83 10.13 3.36 4.80
CA ALA A 83 8.86 3.22 5.49
C ALA A 83 8.64 4.25 6.62
N SER A 84 9.71 4.74 7.27
CA SER A 84 9.59 5.76 8.32
C SER A 84 9.15 7.13 7.81
N ARG A 85 9.22 7.32 6.48
CA ARG A 85 8.82 8.53 5.77
C ARG A 85 7.45 8.38 5.08
N LEU A 86 6.80 7.22 5.17
CA LEU A 86 5.49 6.99 4.59
C LEU A 86 4.42 7.78 5.35
N GLY A 87 3.72 8.66 4.65
CA GLY A 87 2.57 9.39 5.16
C GLY A 87 1.25 8.89 4.54
N TYR A 88 0.12 9.26 5.15
CA TYR A 88 -1.20 8.98 4.58
C TYR A 88 -1.36 9.55 3.17
N ASP A 89 -0.84 10.76 2.94
CA ASP A 89 -0.95 11.45 1.65
C ASP A 89 0.14 11.01 0.63
N THR A 90 1.04 10.08 1.00
CA THR A 90 2.09 9.60 0.08
C THR A 90 1.44 8.88 -1.09
N LEU A 91 1.78 9.29 -2.32
CA LEU A 91 1.20 8.73 -3.54
C LEU A 91 1.68 7.29 -3.77
N LEU A 92 0.80 6.42 -4.24
CA LEU A 92 1.18 5.07 -4.64
C LEU A 92 2.15 5.09 -5.83
N LEU A 93 1.90 5.98 -6.81
CA LEU A 93 2.68 6.12 -8.05
C LEU A 93 3.40 7.46 -8.10
N ALA A 94 4.61 7.47 -8.65
CA ALA A 94 5.26 8.70 -9.09
C ALA A 94 4.61 9.18 -10.41
N LEU A 95 4.29 10.47 -10.52
CA LEU A 95 3.67 11.02 -11.74
C LEU A 95 4.70 11.24 -12.88
N PRO A 96 4.28 11.16 -14.17
CA PRO A 96 2.95 10.80 -14.64
C PRO A 96 2.87 9.39 -15.26
N ILE A 97 2.09 8.55 -14.58
CA ILE A 97 1.27 7.41 -15.04
C ILE A 97 1.67 6.79 -16.39
N SER A 98 2.42 5.69 -16.32
CA SER A 98 2.29 4.63 -17.31
C SER A 98 0.90 3.99 -17.11
N THR A 99 0.05 4.04 -18.15
CA THR A 99 -1.33 3.50 -18.23
C THR A 99 -1.44 1.98 -18.03
N VAL A 100 -0.34 1.33 -17.64
CA VAL A 100 -0.18 -0.11 -17.45
C VAL A 100 -0.88 -0.60 -16.18
N LEU A 101 -0.93 0.20 -15.11
CA LEU A 101 -1.51 -0.19 -13.81
C LEU A 101 -2.99 -0.59 -13.91
N LEU A 102 -3.83 0.22 -14.57
CA LEU A 102 -5.26 -0.07 -14.72
C LEU A 102 -5.54 -1.30 -15.59
N ARG A 103 -4.57 -1.70 -16.43
CA ARG A 103 -4.70 -2.86 -17.33
C ARG A 103 -4.36 -4.17 -16.65
N TRP A 104 -3.49 -4.16 -15.63
CA TRP A 104 -3.07 -5.36 -14.90
C TRP A 104 -3.94 -5.68 -13.69
N ILE A 105 -4.42 -4.67 -12.95
CA ILE A 105 -5.38 -4.87 -11.85
C ILE A 105 -6.59 -5.69 -12.36
N ARG A 106 -7.14 -5.34 -13.52
CA ARG A 106 -8.26 -6.08 -14.14
C ARG A 106 -7.93 -7.51 -14.63
N LYS A 107 -6.65 -7.90 -14.69
CA LYS A 107 -6.20 -9.19 -15.23
C LYS A 107 -5.75 -10.15 -14.12
N ALA A 108 -5.04 -9.66 -13.09
CA ALA A 108 -4.58 -10.46 -11.97
C ALA A 108 -5.73 -11.05 -11.15
N PHE A 109 -6.77 -10.26 -10.86
CA PHE A 109 -7.89 -10.67 -10.02
C PHE A 109 -8.97 -11.52 -10.74
N ARG A 110 -8.77 -11.85 -12.02
CA ARG A 110 -9.68 -12.73 -12.79
C ARG A 110 -9.28 -14.20 -12.76
N HIS A 111 -8.16 -14.57 -12.14
CA HIS A 111 -7.64 -15.95 -12.15
C HIS A 111 -7.74 -16.69 -10.80
N PHE A 112 -8.31 -16.07 -9.77
CA PHE A 112 -8.50 -16.68 -8.44
C PHE A 112 -9.98 -16.94 -8.08
N ARG A 113 -10.82 -17.28 -9.07
CA ARG A 113 -12.19 -17.74 -8.83
C ARG A 113 -12.43 -19.14 -9.33
#